data_AF-A0ABD3HAY2-F1
#
_entry.id   AF-A0ABD3HAY2-F1
#
_cell.length_a   1.000
_cell.length_b   1.000
_cell.length_c   1.000
_cell.angle_alpha   90.00
_cell.angle_beta   90.00
_cell.angle_gamma   90.00
#
_symmetry.space_group_name_H-M   'P 1'
#
loop_
_entity.id
_entity.type
_entity.pdbx_description
1 polymer ?
#
loop_
_entity_poly.entity_id
_entity_poly.type
_entity_poly.pdbx_seq_one_letter_code
_entity_poly.pdbx_strand_id
1 'polypeptide(L)'
;MKDYGDEFVGVRRGHGAAEPSEITVNCPDKIGLGCDFARIVLEFGLTVVRGDLSTDGRWCFVVLWVVPRSTSIYGEVNWKLLKQRLAAVCPSPHGVLLPPEPVPDKPQLYILQVSAIDRTGLLNLVTQKLWELELTIHKVKVSTSPEGKAVNLLLISDKRETQSLDKERSDLICEKVRISLGAGTDVRLTLAGPEFGGLNCAPCLPPSVSRGLFDEGVAKMPPKLPELDNDVSPVHTFMHIECANRKGLFYDCMRTLKDNNIQVAFGRTFTQEKGSCDISLFLLKDGRKIEETFMQVNLRQTLLRELTNPLRLSIVTRGPDTELLVAAPIEACGRGRPRVLFDVTHALMDKPFGICIFKADIGRHVVDNREWEVYRFLLIEKPNLNLTDPKIRKDIIEKVKKILMG
;
A
#
# COMPACT_ATOMS: atom_id res chain seq x y z
N MET A 1 5.98 -17.35 34.34
CA MET A 1 4.94 -16.34 34.03
C MET A 1 5.68 -15.18 33.38
N LYS A 2 5.51 -14.95 32.07
CA LYS A 2 6.19 -13.84 31.39
C LYS A 2 5.40 -12.57 31.66
N ASP A 3 6.13 -11.55 32.09
CA ASP A 3 5.66 -10.21 32.42
C ASP A 3 5.05 -9.58 31.16
N TYR A 4 3.73 -9.63 31.01
CA TYR A 4 3.00 -8.84 30.03
C TYR A 4 2.88 -7.43 30.61
N GLY A 5 3.94 -6.64 30.51
CA GLY A 5 3.85 -5.21 30.73
C GLY A 5 2.82 -4.60 29.76
N ASP A 6 2.30 -3.42 30.11
CA ASP A 6 1.26 -2.63 29.44
C ASP A 6 1.50 -2.26 27.95
N GLU A 7 2.35 -3.00 27.23
CA GLU A 7 2.61 -2.81 25.81
C GLU A 7 1.54 -3.52 24.95
N PHE A 8 0.71 -2.71 24.29
CA PHE A 8 -0.25 -3.17 23.26
C PHE A 8 0.39 -3.96 22.12
N VAL A 9 1.69 -3.76 21.86
CA VAL A 9 2.40 -4.36 20.74
C VAL A 9 3.72 -4.96 21.22
N GLY A 10 3.92 -6.25 20.99
CA GLY A 10 5.17 -6.97 21.19
C GLY A 10 5.83 -7.31 19.85
N VAL A 11 7.17 -7.26 19.79
CA VAL A 11 7.93 -7.73 18.62
C VAL A 11 9.06 -8.64 19.10
N ARG A 12 9.05 -9.89 18.65
CA ARG A 12 10.12 -10.86 18.87
C ARG A 12 10.81 -11.14 17.55
N ARG A 13 12.10 -10.82 17.46
CA ARG A 13 12.88 -11.01 16.23
C ARG A 13 13.28 -12.47 16.09
N GLY A 14 13.16 -13.01 14.87
CA GLY A 14 13.75 -14.30 14.53
C GLY A 14 15.29 -14.24 14.59
N HIS A 15 15.93 -15.36 14.91
CA HIS A 15 17.38 -15.47 15.08
C HIS A 15 18.14 -15.66 13.75
N GLY A 16 17.50 -15.50 12.59
CA GLY A 16 18.15 -15.54 11.28
C GLY A 16 17.22 -15.21 10.11
N ALA A 17 17.75 -15.17 8.88
CA ALA A 17 17.00 -14.81 7.67
C ALA A 17 15.85 -15.78 7.32
N ALA A 18 15.90 -17.02 7.84
CA ALA A 18 14.90 -18.05 7.61
C ALA A 18 13.86 -18.16 8.74
N GLU A 19 14.12 -17.58 9.91
CA GLU A 19 13.18 -17.63 11.03
C GLU A 19 12.28 -16.39 11.00
N PRO A 20 10.95 -16.55 10.96
CA PRO A 20 10.06 -15.41 10.94
C PRO A 20 10.12 -14.64 12.27
N SER A 21 10.11 -13.32 12.19
CA SER A 21 9.88 -12.46 13.34
C SER A 21 8.40 -12.50 13.71
N GLU A 22 8.09 -12.44 14.99
CA GLU A 22 6.73 -12.47 15.52
C GLU A 22 6.32 -11.08 16.00
N ILE A 23 5.17 -10.61 15.53
CA ILE A 23 4.50 -9.39 15.97
C ILE A 23 3.25 -9.82 16.72
N THR A 24 3.11 -9.39 17.96
CA THR A 24 1.92 -9.63 18.78
C THR A 24 1.24 -8.30 19.06
N VAL A 25 -0.07 -8.22 18.86
CA VAL A 25 -0.88 -7.04 19.19
C VAL A 25 -2.02 -7.49 20.09
N ASN A 26 -2.18 -6.82 21.23
CA ASN A 26 -3.27 -7.01 22.16
C ASN A 26 -3.86 -5.62 22.48
N CYS A 27 -5.01 -5.29 21.89
CA CYS A 27 -5.60 -3.96 22.01
C CYS A 27 -7.14 -4.01 21.91
N PRO A 28 -7.86 -2.93 22.28
CA PRO A 28 -9.30 -2.86 22.06
C PRO A 28 -9.64 -3.07 20.58
N ASP A 29 -10.77 -3.71 20.32
CA ASP A 29 -11.18 -4.06 18.96
C ASP A 29 -11.84 -2.87 18.24
N LYS A 30 -11.67 -2.86 16.93
CA LYS A 30 -12.34 -1.95 16.00
C LYS A 30 -12.40 -2.60 14.62
N ILE A 31 -13.53 -2.41 13.94
CA ILE A 31 -13.72 -2.88 12.57
C ILE A 31 -12.58 -2.37 11.68
N GLY A 32 -11.91 -3.30 11.01
CA GLY A 32 -10.86 -3.00 10.05
C GLY A 32 -9.43 -2.96 10.59
N LEU A 33 -9.21 -3.21 11.90
CA LEU A 33 -7.85 -3.26 12.48
C LEU A 33 -6.92 -4.26 11.77
N GLY A 34 -7.44 -5.43 11.38
CA GLY A 34 -6.66 -6.41 10.61
C GLY A 34 -6.09 -5.83 9.30
N CYS A 35 -6.84 -4.95 8.63
CA CYS A 35 -6.36 -4.23 7.44
C CYS A 35 -5.31 -3.19 7.81
N ASP A 36 -5.50 -2.46 8.92
CA ASP A 36 -4.55 -1.45 9.40
C ASP A 36 -3.20 -2.08 9.78
N PHE A 37 -3.20 -3.20 10.49
CA PHE A 37 -1.99 -3.97 10.79
C PHE A 37 -1.34 -4.52 9.51
N ALA A 38 -2.12 -5.13 8.62
CA ALA A 38 -1.59 -5.65 7.35
C ALA A 38 -0.97 -4.55 6.48
N ARG A 39 -1.57 -3.34 6.48
CA ARG A 39 -1.05 -2.16 5.80
C ARG A 39 0.30 -1.76 6.34
N ILE A 40 0.44 -1.67 7.67
CA ILE A 40 1.70 -1.30 8.31
C ILE A 40 2.77 -2.34 8.01
N VAL A 41 2.48 -3.63 8.17
CA VAL A 41 3.42 -4.72 7.83
C VAL A 41 3.90 -4.57 6.37
N LEU A 42 2.98 -4.30 5.44
CA LEU A 42 3.32 -4.07 4.03
C LEU A 42 4.18 -2.81 3.82
N GLU A 43 3.92 -1.72 4.54
CA GLU A 43 4.70 -0.48 4.49
C GLU A 43 6.18 -0.69 4.84
N PHE A 44 6.48 -1.65 5.73
CA PHE A 44 7.85 -2.01 6.14
C PHE A 44 8.50 -3.08 5.25
N GLY A 45 7.89 -3.44 4.11
CA GLY A 45 8.46 -4.43 3.19
C GLY A 45 8.44 -5.87 3.73
N LEU A 46 7.57 -6.13 4.73
CA LEU A 46 7.42 -7.42 5.37
C LEU A 46 6.30 -8.24 4.70
N THR A 47 6.39 -9.56 4.86
CA THR A 47 5.37 -10.52 4.40
C THR A 47 4.90 -11.35 5.55
N VAL A 48 3.58 -11.42 5.72
CA VAL A 48 2.96 -12.37 6.66
C VAL A 48 3.09 -13.78 6.06
N VAL A 49 3.78 -14.68 6.77
CA VAL A 49 3.90 -16.10 6.43
C VAL A 49 3.03 -16.98 7.32
N ARG A 50 2.65 -16.47 8.49
CA ARG A 50 1.63 -17.06 9.34
C ARG A 50 0.96 -15.95 10.14
N GLY A 51 -0.30 -16.13 10.49
CA GLY A 51 -1.01 -15.22 11.37
C GLY A 51 -2.18 -15.89 12.05
N ASP A 52 -2.43 -15.50 13.30
CA ASP A 52 -3.57 -15.91 14.10
C ASP A 52 -4.27 -14.63 14.59
N LEU A 53 -5.58 -14.51 14.38
CA LEU A 53 -6.42 -13.37 14.76
C LEU A 53 -7.58 -13.88 15.60
N SER A 54 -7.89 -13.17 16.68
CA SER A 54 -9.02 -13.48 17.55
C SER A 54 -9.57 -12.18 18.13
N THR A 55 -10.89 -12.06 18.23
CA THR A 55 -11.55 -10.98 18.96
C THR A 55 -12.80 -11.46 19.66
N ASP A 56 -13.12 -10.83 20.79
CA ASP A 56 -14.40 -10.97 21.50
C ASP A 56 -15.37 -9.80 21.17
N GLY A 57 -15.02 -8.95 20.19
CA GLY A 57 -15.73 -7.73 19.81
C GLY A 57 -15.43 -6.51 20.68
N ARG A 58 -14.66 -6.66 21.76
CA ARG A 58 -14.19 -5.55 22.63
C ARG A 58 -12.68 -5.44 22.64
N TRP A 59 -11.99 -6.56 22.61
CA TRP A 59 -10.55 -6.72 22.57
C TRP A 59 -10.19 -7.65 21.41
N CYS A 60 -9.04 -7.38 20.80
CA CYS A 60 -8.47 -8.22 19.78
C CYS A 60 -7.06 -8.66 20.16
N PHE A 61 -6.75 -9.90 19.83
CA PHE A 61 -5.43 -10.50 19.94
C PHE A 61 -5.00 -10.97 18.56
N VAL A 62 -3.88 -10.43 18.08
CA VAL A 62 -3.35 -10.69 16.75
C VAL A 62 -1.89 -11.11 16.88
N VAL A 63 -1.51 -12.22 16.27
CA VAL A 63 -0.12 -12.66 16.14
C VAL A 63 0.21 -12.82 14.66
N LEU A 64 1.26 -12.15 14.19
CA LEU A 64 1.74 -12.22 12.82
C LEU A 64 3.20 -12.66 12.79
N TRP A 65 3.49 -13.73 12.09
CA TRP A 65 4.84 -14.16 11.76
C TRP A 65 5.21 -13.58 10.41
N VAL A 66 6.28 -12.80 10.38
CA VAL A 66 6.68 -11.98 9.25
C VAL A 66 8.13 -12.19 8.85
N VAL A 67 8.37 -12.16 7.54
CA VAL A 67 9.72 -12.22 6.95
C VAL A 67 9.97 -10.99 6.07
N PRO A 68 11.19 -10.42 6.08
CA PRO A 68 11.57 -9.37 5.13
C PRO A 68 11.69 -9.98 3.73
N ARG A 69 11.13 -9.32 2.70
CA ARG A 69 11.23 -9.85 1.32
C ARG A 69 12.61 -9.69 0.72
N SER A 70 13.18 -8.50 0.86
CA SER A 70 14.43 -8.15 0.19
C SER A 70 15.11 -7.02 0.94
N THR A 71 16.12 -7.38 1.73
CA THR A 71 16.96 -6.40 2.45
C THR A 71 17.72 -5.50 1.48
N SER A 72 17.99 -5.94 0.26
CA SER A 72 18.62 -5.11 -0.78
C SER A 72 17.71 -3.99 -1.30
N ILE A 73 16.38 -4.17 -1.26
CA ILE A 73 15.42 -3.18 -1.75
C ILE A 73 14.95 -2.27 -0.61
N TYR A 74 14.60 -2.86 0.54
CA TYR A 74 13.94 -2.13 1.63
C TYR A 74 14.89 -1.74 2.76
N GLY A 75 16.15 -2.16 2.70
CA GLY A 75 17.10 -2.00 3.81
C GLY A 75 16.76 -2.88 5.01
N GLU A 76 17.40 -2.59 6.13
CA GLU A 76 17.05 -3.21 7.41
C GLU A 76 15.70 -2.68 7.92
N VAL A 77 14.92 -3.59 8.51
CA VAL A 77 13.61 -3.24 9.06
C VAL A 77 13.79 -2.41 10.32
N ASN A 78 13.26 -1.19 10.32
CA ASN A 78 13.18 -0.36 11.52
C ASN A 78 12.06 -0.87 12.45
N TRP A 79 12.36 -1.91 13.22
CA TRP A 79 11.41 -2.55 14.13
C TRP A 79 10.86 -1.60 15.20
N LYS A 80 11.64 -0.59 15.63
CA LYS A 80 11.19 0.41 16.60
C LYS A 80 10.07 1.26 16.01
N LEU A 81 10.27 1.76 14.80
CA LEU A 81 9.27 2.55 14.09
C LEU A 81 8.04 1.71 13.72
N LEU A 82 8.23 0.44 13.35
CA LEU A 82 7.13 -0.49 13.10
C LEU A 82 6.26 -0.66 14.34
N LYS A 83 6.87 -0.91 15.50
CA LYS A 83 6.17 -1.05 16.79
C LYS A 83 5.37 0.22 17.11
N GLN A 84 5.98 1.40 16.93
CA GLN A 84 5.32 2.69 17.13
C GLN A 84 4.11 2.88 16.22
N ARG A 85 4.22 2.56 14.93
CA ARG A 85 3.10 2.70 13.98
C ARG A 85 1.97 1.70 14.26
N LEU A 86 2.29 0.48 14.68
CA LEU A 86 1.27 -0.49 15.10
C LEU A 86 0.54 -0.03 16.36
N ALA A 87 1.27 0.49 17.35
CA ALA A 87 0.67 1.02 18.56
C ALA A 87 -0.22 2.25 18.27
N ALA A 88 0.19 3.13 17.35
CA ALA A 88 -0.57 4.33 16.99
C ALA A 88 -1.92 4.06 16.32
N VAL A 89 -2.12 2.89 15.71
CA VAL A 89 -3.42 2.49 15.13
C VAL A 89 -4.29 1.69 16.11
N CYS A 90 -3.74 1.28 17.25
CA CYS A 90 -4.50 0.59 18.30
C CYS A 90 -5.48 1.59 18.94
N PRO A 91 -6.76 1.24 19.13
CA PRO A 91 -7.70 2.12 19.81
C PRO A 91 -7.29 2.34 21.28
N SER A 92 -7.57 3.53 21.83
CA SER A 92 -7.35 3.81 23.25
C SER A 92 -8.26 2.94 24.13
N PRO A 93 -7.77 2.37 25.25
CA PRO A 93 -8.59 1.65 26.22
C PRO A 93 -9.75 2.50 26.78
N HIS A 94 -9.55 3.81 26.86
CA HIS A 94 -10.56 4.76 27.34
C HIS A 94 -11.66 5.02 26.29
N GLY A 95 -11.41 4.67 25.02
CA GLY A 95 -12.37 4.78 23.93
C GLY A 95 -13.54 3.80 24.02
N VAL A 96 -13.47 2.80 24.91
CA VAL A 96 -14.59 1.86 25.16
C VAL A 96 -15.74 2.53 25.94
N LEU A 97 -15.46 3.65 26.65
CA LEU A 97 -16.45 4.39 27.45
C LEU A 97 -16.84 5.75 26.83
N LEU A 98 -16.17 6.17 25.77
CA LEU A 98 -16.39 7.44 25.10
C LEU A 98 -17.07 7.21 23.73
N PRO A 99 -17.93 8.12 23.26
CA PRO A 99 -18.45 8.05 21.91
C PRO A 99 -17.29 8.00 20.91
N PRO A 100 -17.47 7.35 19.74
CA PRO A 100 -16.42 7.22 18.73
C PRO A 100 -15.83 8.60 18.45
N GLU A 101 -14.50 8.71 18.52
CA GLU A 101 -13.81 9.96 18.17
C GLU A 101 -14.29 10.41 16.79
N PRO A 102 -14.62 11.72 16.63
CA PRO A 102 -15.04 12.24 15.33
C PRO A 102 -13.97 11.89 14.29
N VAL A 103 -14.42 11.42 13.12
CA VAL A 103 -13.53 11.16 11.99
C VAL A 103 -12.68 12.40 11.79
N PRO A 104 -11.33 12.32 11.84
CA PRO A 104 -10.51 13.50 11.71
C PRO A 104 -10.88 14.23 10.42
N ASP A 105 -10.94 15.57 10.52
CA ASP A 105 -11.10 16.45 9.37
C ASP A 105 -10.13 16.05 8.26
N LYS A 106 -10.50 16.32 7.00
CA LYS A 106 -9.66 16.01 5.84
C LYS A 106 -8.22 16.45 6.13
N PRO A 107 -7.23 15.58 5.88
CA PRO A 107 -5.85 15.86 6.28
C PRO A 107 -5.39 17.17 5.63
N GLN A 108 -4.72 18.02 6.42
CA GLN A 108 -4.13 19.24 5.89
C GLN A 108 -3.05 18.86 4.87
N LEU A 109 -3.15 19.46 3.68
CA LEU A 109 -2.27 19.14 2.56
C LEU A 109 -1.18 20.20 2.42
N TYR A 110 0.01 19.74 2.05
CA TYR A 110 1.20 20.55 1.83
C TYR A 110 1.84 20.23 0.49
N ILE A 111 2.55 21.18 -0.07
CA ILE A 111 3.33 21.02 -1.29
C ILE A 111 4.80 21.04 -0.90
N LEU A 112 5.46 19.90 -1.08
CA LEU A 112 6.89 19.79 -1.03
C LEU A 112 7.44 19.95 -2.45
N GLN A 113 8.16 21.04 -2.68
CA GLN A 113 8.94 21.27 -3.87
C GLN A 113 10.39 20.85 -3.62
N VAL A 114 10.90 19.92 -4.42
CA VAL A 114 12.29 19.47 -4.40
C VAL A 114 12.90 19.75 -5.77
N SER A 115 13.95 20.58 -5.80
CA SER A 115 14.70 20.89 -7.01
C SER A 115 16.14 20.40 -6.85
N ALA A 116 16.59 19.51 -7.72
CA ALA A 116 17.92 18.91 -7.67
C ALA A 116 18.45 18.59 -9.06
N ILE A 117 19.73 18.23 -9.17
CA ILE A 117 20.29 17.68 -10.41
C ILE A 117 19.57 16.35 -10.71
N ASP A 118 19.04 16.22 -11.93
CA ASP A 118 18.31 15.01 -12.30
C ASP A 118 19.26 13.80 -12.40
N ARG A 119 18.82 12.66 -11.87
CA ARG A 119 19.55 11.40 -11.90
C ARG A 119 18.61 10.23 -11.72
N THR A 120 19.00 9.08 -12.28
CA THR A 120 18.29 7.82 -12.07
C THR A 120 18.12 7.54 -10.57
N GLY A 121 16.89 7.27 -10.14
CA GLY A 121 16.58 6.96 -8.74
C GLY A 121 16.29 8.16 -7.83
N LEU A 122 16.37 9.41 -8.32
CA LEU A 122 16.07 10.59 -7.49
C LEU A 122 14.67 10.52 -6.85
N LEU A 123 13.64 10.25 -7.65
CA LEU A 123 12.25 10.13 -7.15
C LEU A 123 12.09 8.97 -6.15
N ASN A 124 12.80 7.87 -6.34
CA ASN A 124 12.78 6.73 -5.42
C ASN A 124 13.35 7.13 -4.05
N LEU A 125 14.48 7.83 -4.02
CA LEU A 125 15.10 8.34 -2.79
C LEU A 125 14.20 9.34 -2.06
N VAL A 126 13.59 10.28 -2.78
CA VAL A 126 12.61 11.22 -2.19
C VAL A 126 11.45 10.46 -1.57
N THR A 127 10.87 9.51 -2.30
CA THR A 127 9.74 8.69 -1.83
C THR A 127 10.08 7.92 -0.56
N GLN A 128 11.28 7.31 -0.51
CA GLN A 128 11.77 6.62 0.67
C GLN A 128 11.89 7.58 1.86
N LYS A 129 12.49 8.76 1.63
CA LYS A 129 12.75 9.69 2.72
C LYS A 129 11.47 10.27 3.33
N LEU A 130 10.48 10.56 2.49
CA LEU A 130 9.17 11.00 2.96
C LEU A 130 8.45 9.92 3.77
N TRP A 131 8.55 8.65 3.35
CA TRP A 131 8.01 7.54 4.13
C TRP A 131 8.72 7.38 5.49
N GLU A 132 10.04 7.54 5.58
CA GLU A 132 10.78 7.52 6.84
C GLU A 132 10.33 8.64 7.78
N LEU A 133 10.02 9.80 7.20
CA LEU A 133 9.48 10.97 7.91
C LEU A 133 7.98 10.85 8.20
N GLU A 134 7.32 9.71 7.96
CA GLU A 134 5.88 9.52 8.19
C GLU A 134 4.97 10.43 7.36
N LEU A 135 5.44 10.91 6.21
CA LEU A 135 4.66 11.70 5.28
C LEU A 135 3.96 10.79 4.27
N THR A 136 2.71 11.09 3.96
CA THR A 136 1.94 10.42 2.91
C THR A 136 1.97 11.25 1.64
N ILE A 137 2.32 10.63 0.51
CA ILE A 137 2.29 11.26 -0.80
C ILE A 137 0.92 10.98 -1.42
N HIS A 138 0.22 12.03 -1.84
CA HIS A 138 -1.11 11.95 -2.44
C HIS A 138 -1.11 12.24 -3.94
N LYS A 139 -0.32 13.21 -4.37
CA LYS A 139 -0.10 13.54 -5.78
C LYS A 139 1.37 13.82 -6.00
N VAL A 140 1.85 13.51 -7.19
CA VAL A 140 3.22 13.77 -7.60
C VAL A 140 3.16 14.42 -8.96
N LYS A 141 3.95 15.47 -9.16
CA LYS A 141 4.22 16.05 -10.46
C LYS A 141 5.71 16.27 -10.57
N VAL A 142 6.36 15.42 -11.35
CA VAL A 142 7.80 15.47 -11.60
C VAL A 142 8.03 15.93 -13.02
N SER A 143 9.06 16.74 -13.24
CA SER A 143 9.53 17.10 -14.58
C SER A 143 11.01 17.41 -14.55
N THR A 144 11.72 17.05 -15.62
CA THR A 144 13.11 17.48 -15.85
C THR A 144 13.13 18.73 -16.73
N SER A 145 13.82 19.78 -16.29
CA SER A 145 14.01 21.00 -17.07
C SER A 145 15.02 20.78 -18.21
N PRO A 146 15.03 21.65 -19.25
CA PRO A 146 16.05 21.60 -20.30
C PRO A 146 17.48 21.75 -19.79
N GLU A 147 17.67 22.36 -18.62
CA GLU A 147 18.98 22.50 -17.93
C GLU A 147 19.41 21.21 -17.18
N GLY A 148 18.62 20.14 -17.23
CA GLY A 148 18.91 18.89 -16.52
C GLY A 148 18.60 18.93 -15.02
N LYS A 149 17.79 19.90 -14.56
CA LYS A 149 17.33 19.96 -13.16
C LYS A 149 15.97 19.26 -13.04
N ALA A 150 15.86 18.32 -12.12
CA ALA A 150 14.59 17.73 -11.73
C ALA A 150 13.84 18.69 -10.81
N VAL A 151 12.57 18.92 -11.10
CA VAL A 151 11.63 19.64 -10.24
C VAL A 151 10.51 18.68 -9.86
N ASN A 152 10.46 18.30 -8.58
CA ASN A 152 9.45 17.41 -8.03
C ASN A 152 8.51 18.23 -7.15
N LEU A 153 7.23 18.29 -7.54
CA LEU A 153 6.16 18.83 -6.72
C LEU A 153 5.37 17.66 -6.14
N LEU A 154 5.41 17.49 -4.82
CA LEU A 154 4.71 16.43 -4.12
C LEU A 154 3.64 17.03 -3.22
N LEU A 155 2.39 16.62 -3.42
CA LEU A 155 1.30 16.94 -2.51
C LEU A 155 1.31 15.90 -1.40
N ILE A 156 1.56 16.33 -0.17
CA ILE A 156 1.78 15.45 0.98
C ILE A 156 0.89 15.81 2.17
N SER A 157 0.72 14.86 3.09
CA SER A 157 0.19 15.08 4.43
C SER A 157 1.11 14.45 5.49
N ASP A 158 1.10 14.99 6.71
CA ASP A 158 1.78 14.35 7.84
C ASP A 158 0.85 13.37 8.55
N LYS A 159 1.33 12.15 8.82
CA LYS A 159 0.56 11.13 9.56
C LYS A 159 0.56 11.39 11.08
N ARG A 160 1.47 12.22 11.58
CA ARG A 160 1.65 12.46 13.02
C ARG A 160 0.67 13.46 13.61
N GLU A 161 0.14 14.36 12.80
CA GLU A 161 -0.58 15.51 13.30
C GLU A 161 -2.06 15.45 12.95
N THR A 162 -2.88 15.72 13.96
CA THR A 162 -4.29 16.09 13.83
C THR A 162 -4.47 17.58 13.51
N GLN A 163 -3.38 18.36 13.41
CA GLN A 163 -3.37 19.80 13.19
C GLN A 163 -2.38 20.22 12.09
N SER A 164 -2.20 21.54 11.90
CA SER A 164 -1.27 22.10 10.92
C SER A 164 0.18 21.95 11.38
N LEU A 165 1.06 21.52 10.45
CA LEU A 165 2.50 21.40 10.63
C LEU A 165 3.08 22.66 11.25
N ASP A 166 3.72 22.48 12.40
CA ASP A 166 4.51 23.54 13.01
C ASP A 166 5.79 23.82 12.19
N LYS A 167 6.44 24.93 12.53
CA LYS A 167 7.64 25.39 11.84
C LYS A 167 8.83 24.46 12.07
N GLU A 168 8.99 23.92 13.28
CA GLU A 168 10.10 23.02 13.63
C GLU A 168 10.03 21.73 12.80
N ARG A 169 8.83 21.16 12.70
CA ARG A 169 8.55 19.98 11.91
C ARG A 169 8.78 20.23 10.42
N SER A 170 8.33 21.37 9.91
CA SER A 170 8.53 21.78 8.52
C SER A 170 10.02 21.94 8.16
N ASP A 171 10.78 22.61 9.03
CA ASP A 171 12.22 22.83 8.87
C ASP A 171 12.99 21.50 8.93
N LEU A 172 12.63 20.62 9.87
CA LEU A 172 13.17 19.27 9.97
C LEU A 172 12.93 18.44 8.70
N ILE A 173 11.72 18.48 8.14
CA ILE A 173 11.40 17.77 6.88
C ILE A 173 12.29 18.28 5.75
N CYS A 174 12.37 19.60 5.57
CA CYS A 174 13.16 20.22 4.52
C CYS A 174 14.64 19.89 4.65
N GLU A 175 15.18 19.98 5.87
CA GLU A 175 16.57 19.66 6.18
C GLU A 175 16.89 18.19 5.90
N LYS A 176 16.07 17.25 6.42
CA LYS A 176 16.30 15.81 6.25
C LYS A 176 16.21 15.38 4.79
N VAL A 177 15.29 15.96 4.01
CA VAL A 177 15.21 15.72 2.56
C VAL A 177 16.44 16.29 1.85
N ARG A 178 16.84 17.54 2.15
CA ARG A 178 18.02 18.18 1.55
C ARG A 178 19.29 17.38 1.79
N ILE A 179 19.54 16.97 3.04
CA ILE A 179 20.72 16.16 3.41
C ILE A 179 20.73 14.83 2.65
N SER A 180 19.57 14.18 2.48
CA SER A 180 19.49 12.87 1.81
C SER A 180 19.78 12.96 0.30
N LEU A 181 19.55 14.12 -0.31
CA LEU A 181 19.71 14.31 -1.76
C LEU A 181 21.11 14.86 -2.12
N GLY A 182 21.73 15.61 -1.22
CA GLY A 182 23.08 16.15 -1.35
C GLY A 182 23.13 17.63 -1.72
N ALA A 183 24.35 18.13 -1.93
CA ALA A 183 24.60 19.53 -2.26
C ALA A 183 23.91 19.96 -3.56
N GLY A 184 23.47 21.22 -3.62
CA GLY A 184 22.74 21.77 -4.78
C GLY A 184 21.25 21.44 -4.83
N THR A 185 20.70 20.84 -3.76
CA THR A 185 19.26 20.58 -3.62
C THR A 185 18.56 21.76 -2.95
N ASP A 186 17.54 22.32 -3.61
CA ASP A 186 16.58 23.22 -2.99
C ASP A 186 15.32 22.46 -2.57
N VAL A 187 14.85 22.71 -1.36
CA VAL A 187 13.67 22.04 -0.78
C VAL A 187 12.81 23.09 -0.10
N ARG A 188 11.55 23.18 -0.50
CA ARG A 188 10.57 24.10 0.05
C ARG A 188 9.28 23.36 0.39
N LEU A 189 8.75 23.62 1.57
CA LEU A 189 7.46 23.11 2.02
C LEU A 189 6.50 24.29 2.18
N THR A 190 5.32 24.18 1.57
CA THR A 190 4.29 25.23 1.60
C THR A 190 2.93 24.60 1.85
N LEU A 191 1.99 25.36 2.43
CA LEU A 191 0.61 24.91 2.57
C LEU A 191 -0.03 24.79 1.18
N ALA A 192 -0.74 23.70 0.91
CA ALA A 192 -1.40 23.52 -0.37
C ALA A 192 -2.64 24.43 -0.47
N GLY A 193 -2.69 25.26 -1.51
CA GLY A 193 -3.87 26.08 -1.79
C GLY A 193 -5.06 25.27 -2.36
N PRO A 194 -6.27 25.85 -2.37
CA PRO A 194 -7.48 25.20 -2.89
C PRO A 194 -7.37 24.79 -4.38
N GLU A 195 -6.53 25.46 -5.16
CA GLU A 195 -6.27 25.21 -6.58
C GLU A 195 -5.71 23.80 -6.88
N PHE A 196 -5.17 23.11 -5.87
CA PHE A 196 -4.68 21.74 -6.02
C PHE A 196 -5.80 20.68 -5.93
N GLY A 197 -7.06 21.13 -5.78
CA GLY A 197 -8.27 20.31 -5.96
C GLY A 197 -8.48 19.23 -4.89
N GLY A 198 -7.81 19.34 -3.74
CA GLY A 198 -7.84 18.35 -2.67
C GLY A 198 -7.52 16.93 -3.15
N LEU A 199 -8.10 15.92 -2.49
CA LEU A 199 -7.98 14.50 -2.85
C LEU A 199 -9.13 14.02 -3.76
N ASN A 200 -9.82 14.93 -4.44
CA ASN A 200 -10.98 14.58 -5.26
C ASN A 200 -10.56 13.73 -6.47
N CYS A 201 -11.37 12.73 -6.80
CA CYS A 201 -11.17 11.89 -7.98
C CYS A 201 -11.52 12.66 -9.25
N ALA A 202 -10.65 12.57 -10.26
CA ALA A 202 -10.97 13.04 -11.60
C ALA A 202 -11.97 12.05 -12.24
N PRO A 203 -13.05 12.55 -12.87
CA PRO A 203 -14.17 11.69 -13.27
C PRO A 203 -13.86 10.74 -14.43
N CYS A 204 -12.81 10.96 -15.22
CA CYS A 204 -12.52 10.07 -16.35
C CYS A 204 -11.03 9.99 -16.71
N LEU A 205 -10.54 8.78 -16.95
CA LEU A 205 -9.29 8.54 -17.66
C LEU A 205 -9.52 8.65 -19.17
N PRO A 206 -8.52 9.07 -19.97
CA PRO A 206 -8.64 9.00 -21.42
C PRO A 206 -9.04 7.58 -21.87
N PRO A 207 -9.96 7.40 -22.83
CA PRO A 207 -10.46 6.07 -23.21
C PRO A 207 -9.37 5.08 -23.66
N SER A 208 -8.30 5.57 -24.29
CA SER A 208 -7.13 4.74 -24.64
C SER A 208 -6.39 4.18 -23.42
N VAL A 209 -6.26 5.00 -22.37
CA VAL A 209 -5.64 4.63 -21.09
C VAL A 209 -6.55 3.68 -20.31
N SER A 210 -7.86 3.95 -20.29
CA SER A 210 -8.84 3.11 -19.61
C SER A 210 -8.86 1.70 -20.21
N ARG A 211 -8.99 1.57 -21.54
CA ARG A 211 -9.01 0.25 -22.19
C ARG A 211 -7.72 -0.54 -21.93
N GLY A 212 -6.55 0.10 -22.07
CA GLY A 212 -5.26 -0.58 -21.88
C GLY A 212 -4.98 -1.01 -20.43
N LEU A 213 -5.49 -0.29 -19.43
CA LEU A 213 -5.32 -0.66 -18.02
C LEU A 213 -6.41 -1.58 -17.50
N PHE A 214 -7.65 -1.42 -17.96
CA PHE A 214 -8.81 -2.01 -17.32
C PHE A 214 -9.46 -3.16 -18.12
N ASP A 215 -9.25 -3.23 -19.44
CA ASP A 215 -9.86 -4.26 -20.29
C ASP A 215 -8.94 -5.47 -20.51
N GLU A 216 -7.64 -5.37 -20.24
CA GLU A 216 -6.70 -6.48 -20.44
C GLU A 216 -6.66 -7.48 -19.28
N GLY A 217 -7.09 -8.72 -19.59
CA GLY A 217 -6.40 -9.94 -19.16
C GLY A 217 -6.97 -10.68 -17.96
N VAL A 218 -7.66 -11.78 -18.25
CA VAL A 218 -7.88 -12.90 -17.33
C VAL A 218 -6.50 -13.40 -16.86
N ALA A 219 -6.29 -13.55 -15.55
CA ALA A 219 -5.03 -14.10 -15.06
C ALA A 219 -4.78 -15.48 -15.67
N LYS A 220 -3.53 -15.77 -16.07
CA LYS A 220 -3.14 -17.06 -16.65
C LYS A 220 -3.49 -18.25 -15.75
N MET A 221 -3.57 -18.03 -14.44
CA MET A 221 -4.13 -18.93 -13.44
C MET A 221 -4.86 -18.08 -12.39
N PRO A 222 -6.19 -17.93 -12.45
CA PRO A 222 -6.93 -17.25 -11.39
C PRO A 222 -6.83 -18.07 -10.09
N PRO A 223 -6.81 -17.44 -8.91
CA PRO A 223 -6.94 -18.16 -7.66
C PRO A 223 -8.29 -18.89 -7.62
N LYS A 224 -8.37 -19.95 -6.81
CA LYS A 224 -9.64 -20.65 -6.60
C LYS A 224 -10.65 -19.65 -6.03
N LEU A 225 -11.92 -19.81 -6.42
CA LEU A 225 -13.00 -19.01 -5.86
C LEU A 225 -13.05 -19.28 -4.35
N PRO A 226 -12.98 -18.25 -3.47
CA PRO A 226 -13.05 -18.45 -2.03
C PRO A 226 -14.25 -19.31 -1.65
N GLU A 227 -14.08 -20.24 -0.73
CA GLU A 227 -15.15 -21.11 -0.24
C GLU A 227 -15.84 -20.44 0.95
N LEU A 228 -17.16 -20.59 1.04
CA LEU A 228 -17.96 -20.11 2.14
C LEU A 228 -18.78 -21.26 2.70
N ASP A 229 -18.81 -21.37 4.02
CA ASP A 229 -19.55 -22.40 4.73
C ASP A 229 -20.21 -21.81 5.98
N ASN A 230 -21.50 -22.06 6.14
CA ASN A 230 -22.26 -21.64 7.30
C ASN A 230 -22.47 -22.79 8.30
N ASP A 231 -22.10 -24.03 8.00
CA ASP A 231 -22.35 -25.18 8.88
C ASP A 231 -21.21 -25.37 9.90
N VAL A 232 -20.01 -24.87 9.61
CA VAL A 232 -18.82 -24.96 10.49
C VAL A 232 -19.01 -24.24 11.83
N SER A 233 -19.83 -23.19 11.88
CA SER A 233 -20.08 -22.42 13.09
C SER A 233 -21.53 -21.98 13.20
N PRO A 234 -22.16 -22.06 14.38
CA PRO A 234 -23.55 -21.62 14.55
C PRO A 234 -23.70 -20.10 14.34
N VAL A 235 -22.67 -19.31 14.66
CA VAL A 235 -22.75 -17.85 14.72
C VAL A 235 -21.94 -17.11 13.65
N HIS A 236 -20.99 -17.76 13.00
CA HIS A 236 -20.10 -17.13 12.01
C HIS A 236 -20.24 -17.75 10.63
N THR A 237 -19.97 -16.97 9.58
CA THR A 237 -19.73 -17.51 8.23
C THR A 237 -18.25 -17.85 8.10
N PHE A 238 -17.93 -19.11 7.86
CA PHE A 238 -16.56 -19.55 7.58
C PHE A 238 -16.19 -19.23 6.14
N MET A 239 -14.97 -18.72 5.94
CA MET A 239 -14.38 -18.47 4.62
C MET A 239 -13.02 -19.11 4.52
N HIS A 240 -12.78 -19.85 3.44
CA HIS A 240 -11.47 -20.41 3.11
C HIS A 240 -10.97 -19.86 1.77
N ILE A 241 -9.71 -19.43 1.75
CA ILE A 241 -9.03 -18.89 0.57
C ILE A 241 -7.73 -19.66 0.40
N GLU A 242 -7.55 -20.28 -0.77
CA GLU A 242 -6.32 -20.93 -1.18
C GLU A 242 -5.76 -20.25 -2.44
N CYS A 243 -4.57 -19.67 -2.35
CA CYS A 243 -3.94 -18.98 -3.47
C CYS A 243 -2.41 -18.92 -3.35
N ALA A 244 -1.71 -18.56 -4.43
CA ALA A 244 -0.27 -18.33 -4.36
C ALA A 244 0.06 -17.16 -3.41
N ASN A 245 1.04 -17.36 -2.53
CA ASN A 245 1.51 -16.29 -1.66
C ASN A 245 2.14 -15.16 -2.49
N ARG A 246 1.83 -13.91 -2.15
CA ARG A 246 2.35 -12.72 -2.83
C ARG A 246 2.40 -11.51 -1.93
N LYS A 247 3.12 -10.47 -2.36
CA LYS A 247 3.22 -9.17 -1.69
C LYS A 247 1.86 -8.52 -1.58
N GLY A 248 1.55 -8.15 -0.34
CA GLY A 248 0.28 -7.56 0.03
C GLY A 248 -0.90 -8.52 -0.01
N LEU A 249 -0.72 -9.85 -0.11
CA LEU A 249 -1.85 -10.80 -0.11
C LEU A 249 -2.75 -10.61 1.12
N PHE A 250 -2.16 -10.69 2.32
CA PHE A 250 -2.89 -10.50 3.58
C PHE A 250 -3.56 -9.12 3.66
N TYR A 251 -2.88 -8.07 3.19
CA TYR A 251 -3.44 -6.71 3.09
C TYR A 251 -4.63 -6.65 2.13
N ASP A 252 -4.53 -7.24 0.95
CA ASP A 252 -5.60 -7.22 -0.05
C ASP A 252 -6.83 -7.98 0.44
N CYS A 253 -6.65 -9.13 1.11
CA CYS A 253 -7.75 -9.84 1.77
C CYS A 253 -8.42 -8.97 2.84
N MET A 254 -7.65 -8.47 3.81
CA MET A 254 -8.19 -7.71 4.95
C MET A 254 -8.81 -6.37 4.51
N ARG A 255 -8.22 -5.70 3.51
CA ARG A 255 -8.80 -4.50 2.90
C ARG A 255 -10.14 -4.82 2.27
N THR A 256 -10.23 -5.88 1.48
CA THR A 256 -11.48 -6.24 0.79
C THR A 256 -12.60 -6.51 1.79
N LEU A 257 -12.31 -7.19 2.90
CA LEU A 257 -13.26 -7.44 3.98
C LEU A 257 -13.67 -6.12 4.66
N LYS A 258 -12.71 -5.26 5.01
CA LYS A 258 -12.96 -3.93 5.60
C LYS A 258 -13.84 -3.05 4.70
N ASP A 259 -13.52 -2.96 3.41
CA ASP A 259 -14.25 -2.16 2.43
C ASP A 259 -15.71 -2.65 2.25
N ASN A 260 -16.00 -3.91 2.57
CA ASN A 260 -17.36 -4.50 2.54
C ASN A 260 -18.08 -4.49 3.91
N ASN A 261 -17.50 -3.80 4.90
CA ASN A 261 -17.97 -3.76 6.29
C ASN A 261 -18.09 -5.15 6.92
N ILE A 262 -17.13 -6.04 6.64
CA ILE A 262 -17.09 -7.39 7.20
C ILE A 262 -16.08 -7.41 8.36
N GLN A 263 -16.55 -7.92 9.49
CA GLN A 263 -15.76 -8.15 10.68
C GLN A 263 -15.13 -9.56 10.63
N VAL A 264 -13.88 -9.66 11.06
CA VAL A 264 -13.17 -10.94 11.21
C VAL A 264 -13.11 -11.27 12.69
N ALA A 265 -13.90 -12.25 13.13
CA ALA A 265 -13.94 -12.69 14.52
C ALA A 265 -12.74 -13.57 14.87
N PHE A 266 -12.43 -14.52 13.99
CA PHE A 266 -11.27 -15.38 14.09
C PHE A 266 -10.61 -15.51 12.73
N GLY A 267 -9.30 -15.64 12.70
CA GLY A 267 -8.57 -15.82 11.46
C GLY A 267 -7.30 -16.62 11.66
N ARG A 268 -6.99 -17.47 10.68
CA ARG A 268 -5.72 -18.15 10.56
C ARG A 268 -5.20 -18.01 9.15
N THR A 269 -3.94 -17.64 9.00
CA THR A 269 -3.23 -17.68 7.74
C THR A 269 -1.93 -18.43 7.90
N PHE A 270 -1.54 -19.22 6.92
CA PHE A 270 -0.22 -19.84 6.86
C PHE A 270 0.21 -20.04 5.40
N THR A 271 1.49 -19.87 5.16
CA THR A 271 2.14 -20.15 3.88
C THR A 271 2.76 -21.53 3.93
N GLN A 272 2.36 -22.40 3.00
CA GLN A 272 2.92 -23.73 2.81
C GLN A 272 4.32 -23.66 2.16
N GLU A 273 5.12 -24.72 2.32
CA GLU A 273 6.47 -24.83 1.76
C GLU A 273 6.52 -24.64 0.23
N LYS A 274 5.46 -25.02 -0.48
CA LYS A 274 5.34 -24.89 -1.94
C LYS A 274 4.97 -23.47 -2.41
N GLY A 275 4.87 -22.50 -1.49
CA GLY A 275 4.50 -21.11 -1.79
C GLY A 275 2.99 -20.86 -1.91
N SER A 276 2.15 -21.89 -1.70
CA SER A 276 0.70 -21.71 -1.53
C SER A 276 0.40 -21.07 -0.17
N CYS A 277 -0.65 -20.27 -0.09
CA CYS A 277 -1.13 -19.64 1.13
C CYS A 277 -2.59 -20.02 1.38
N ASP A 278 -2.85 -20.46 2.59
CA ASP A 278 -4.17 -20.75 3.10
C ASP A 278 -4.59 -19.66 4.08
N ILE A 279 -5.82 -19.19 3.92
CA ILE A 279 -6.44 -18.21 4.82
C ILE A 279 -7.82 -18.72 5.19
N SER A 280 -8.04 -18.94 6.48
CA SER A 280 -9.29 -19.41 7.07
C SER A 280 -9.83 -18.32 8.00
N LEU A 281 -11.03 -17.80 7.74
CA LEU A 281 -11.61 -16.68 8.48
C LEU A 281 -13.03 -17.00 8.93
N PHE A 282 -13.38 -16.54 10.12
CA PHE A 282 -14.74 -16.53 10.65
C PHE A 282 -15.26 -15.11 10.59
N LEU A 283 -16.30 -14.91 9.79
CA LEU A 283 -16.77 -13.60 9.36
C LEU A 283 -18.14 -13.27 9.96
N LEU A 284 -18.33 -11.98 10.24
CA LEU A 284 -19.61 -11.38 10.61
C LEU A 284 -19.85 -10.15 9.74
N LYS A 285 -21.10 -9.90 9.38
CA LYS A 285 -21.56 -8.64 8.82
C LYS A 285 -22.57 -8.05 9.77
N ASP A 286 -22.32 -6.82 10.23
CA ASP A 286 -23.18 -6.12 11.20
C ASP A 286 -23.48 -6.97 12.46
N GLY A 287 -22.46 -7.70 12.93
CA GLY A 287 -22.53 -8.59 14.09
C GLY A 287 -23.27 -9.92 13.87
N ARG A 288 -23.68 -10.24 12.64
CA ARG A 288 -24.42 -11.46 12.30
C ARG A 288 -23.72 -12.28 11.23
N LYS A 289 -24.12 -13.54 11.13
CA LYS A 289 -23.75 -14.45 10.05
C LYS A 289 -24.25 -13.91 8.70
N ILE A 290 -23.50 -14.17 7.64
CA ILE A 290 -23.90 -13.81 6.28
C ILE A 290 -24.81 -14.93 5.74
N GLU A 291 -26.12 -14.80 5.92
CA GLU A 291 -27.09 -15.82 5.47
C GLU A 291 -27.54 -15.61 4.02
N GLU A 292 -27.59 -14.36 3.58
CA GLU A 292 -28.06 -14.01 2.24
C GLU A 292 -27.10 -14.50 1.14
N THR A 293 -27.59 -15.39 0.28
CA THR A 293 -26.80 -16.00 -0.81
C THR A 293 -26.22 -14.95 -1.76
N PHE A 294 -26.97 -13.89 -2.08
CA PHE A 294 -26.48 -12.82 -2.95
C PHE A 294 -25.25 -12.11 -2.34
N MET A 295 -25.27 -11.85 -1.03
CA MET A 295 -24.16 -11.23 -0.31
C MET A 295 -22.93 -12.13 -0.28
N GLN A 296 -23.13 -13.43 -0.05
CA GLN A 296 -22.07 -14.44 -0.12
C GLN A 296 -21.42 -14.49 -1.51
N VAL A 297 -22.23 -14.54 -2.58
CA VAL A 297 -21.74 -14.57 -3.96
C VAL A 297 -20.97 -13.29 -4.29
N ASN A 298 -21.51 -12.11 -3.95
CA ASN A 298 -20.85 -10.84 -4.20
C ASN A 298 -19.50 -10.73 -3.46
N LEU A 299 -19.44 -11.19 -2.21
CA LEU A 299 -18.20 -11.22 -1.43
C LEU A 299 -17.13 -12.12 -2.06
N ARG A 300 -17.50 -13.34 -2.45
CA ARG A 300 -16.59 -14.30 -3.10
C ARG A 300 -16.05 -13.75 -4.41
N GLN A 301 -16.92 -13.17 -5.25
CA GLN A 301 -16.54 -12.59 -6.54
C GLN A 301 -15.65 -11.36 -6.36
N THR A 302 -15.97 -10.51 -5.39
CA THR A 302 -15.15 -9.35 -5.06
C THR A 302 -13.75 -9.79 -4.65
N LEU A 303 -13.63 -10.70 -3.67
CA LEU A 303 -12.33 -11.24 -3.26
C LEU A 303 -11.58 -11.90 -4.41
N LEU A 304 -12.24 -12.74 -5.21
CA LEU A 304 -11.61 -13.37 -6.38
C LEU A 304 -11.00 -12.31 -7.30
N ARG A 305 -11.74 -11.25 -7.64
CA ARG A 305 -11.26 -10.14 -8.46
C ARG A 305 -10.06 -9.44 -7.82
N GLU A 306 -10.13 -9.11 -6.53
CA GLU A 306 -9.06 -8.44 -5.80
C GLU A 306 -7.78 -9.27 -5.69
N LEU A 307 -7.90 -10.59 -5.59
CA LEU A 307 -6.76 -11.48 -5.45
C LEU A 307 -6.12 -11.85 -6.79
N THR A 308 -6.92 -11.90 -7.86
CA THR A 308 -6.49 -12.23 -9.22
C THR A 308 -5.59 -11.15 -9.82
N ASN A 309 -6.03 -9.89 -9.75
CA ASN A 309 -5.31 -8.77 -10.36
C ASN A 309 -5.36 -7.53 -9.46
N PRO A 310 -4.62 -7.53 -8.33
CA PRO A 310 -4.67 -6.45 -7.33
C PRO A 310 -4.11 -5.12 -7.84
N LEU A 311 -3.34 -5.15 -8.93
CA LEU A 311 -2.65 -4.02 -9.54
C LEU A 311 -2.72 -4.16 -11.04
N ARG A 312 -3.09 -3.09 -11.76
CA ARG A 312 -3.15 -3.11 -13.23
C ARG A 312 -1.94 -2.39 -13.79
N LEU A 313 -1.27 -2.98 -14.77
CA LEU A 313 -0.06 -2.43 -15.38
C LEU A 313 -0.22 -2.42 -16.89
N SER A 314 0.21 -1.33 -17.52
CA SER A 314 0.23 -1.22 -18.98
C SER A 314 1.33 -0.26 -19.42
N ILE A 315 1.92 -0.49 -20.60
CA ILE A 315 2.80 0.47 -21.25
C ILE A 315 2.11 0.94 -22.52
N VAL A 316 1.88 2.25 -22.61
CA VAL A 316 1.21 2.88 -23.74
C VAL A 316 2.13 3.86 -24.45
N THR A 317 1.82 4.12 -25.71
CA THR A 317 2.51 5.13 -26.51
C THR A 317 1.65 6.39 -26.57
N ARG A 318 2.26 7.54 -26.33
CA ARG A 318 1.61 8.85 -26.32
C ARG A 318 2.36 9.77 -27.29
N GLY A 319 1.97 9.72 -28.56
CA GLY A 319 2.74 10.38 -29.62
C GLY A 319 4.12 9.73 -29.74
N PRO A 320 5.23 10.49 -29.65
CA PRO A 320 6.59 9.91 -29.66
C PRO A 320 6.97 9.28 -28.31
N ASP A 321 6.24 9.57 -27.23
CA ASP A 321 6.66 9.20 -25.89
C ASP A 321 6.10 7.84 -25.44
N THR A 322 6.79 7.21 -24.49
CA THR A 322 6.34 5.97 -23.85
C THR A 322 5.97 6.23 -22.38
N GLU A 323 4.75 5.87 -21.99
CA GLU A 323 4.25 5.98 -20.61
C GLU A 323 4.04 4.59 -20.00
N LEU A 324 4.64 4.34 -18.83
CA LEU A 324 4.24 3.25 -17.94
C LEU A 324 3.09 3.72 -17.06
N LEU A 325 2.04 2.90 -17.02
CA LEU A 325 0.84 3.12 -16.23
C LEU A 325 0.71 2.01 -15.19
N VAL A 326 0.45 2.38 -13.94
CA VAL A 326 0.14 1.46 -12.85
C VAL A 326 -1.12 1.94 -12.15
N ALA A 327 -2.14 1.10 -12.03
CA ALA A 327 -3.36 1.41 -11.27
C ALA A 327 -3.42 0.54 -10.01
N ALA A 328 -3.59 1.18 -8.86
CA ALA A 328 -3.77 0.53 -7.58
C ALA A 328 -5.11 0.91 -6.96
N PRO A 329 -5.80 -0.01 -6.29
CA PRO A 329 -7.06 0.30 -5.65
C PRO A 329 -6.87 1.20 -4.43
N ILE A 330 -7.85 2.06 -4.18
CA ILE A 330 -7.93 2.91 -2.98
C ILE A 330 -8.85 2.22 -1.97
N GLU A 331 -8.44 2.23 -0.69
CA GLU A 331 -9.29 1.76 0.43
C GLU A 331 -10.52 2.67 0.58
N ALA A 332 -11.63 2.16 1.10
CA ALA A 332 -12.84 2.98 1.31
C ALA A 332 -12.60 4.22 2.22
N CYS A 333 -11.56 4.19 3.05
CA CYS A 333 -11.12 5.33 3.86
C CYS A 333 -10.22 6.34 3.09
N GLY A 334 -10.09 6.21 1.77
CA GLY A 334 -9.35 7.14 0.91
C GLY A 334 -7.83 6.97 0.94
N ARG A 335 -7.30 5.90 1.54
CA ARG A 335 -5.85 5.61 1.56
C ARG A 335 -5.46 4.74 0.36
N GLY A 336 -4.44 5.17 -0.39
CA GLY A 336 -3.87 4.36 -1.47
C GLY A 336 -3.08 3.16 -0.96
N ARG A 337 -2.83 2.18 -1.84
CA ARG A 337 -2.04 0.99 -1.52
C ARG A 337 -0.60 1.38 -1.14
N PRO A 338 -0.04 0.84 -0.04
CA PRO A 338 1.34 1.13 0.37
C PRO A 338 2.39 0.84 -0.70
N ARG A 339 3.44 1.67 -0.71
CA ARG A 339 4.73 1.46 -1.43
C ARG A 339 4.68 1.41 -2.95
N VAL A 340 3.52 1.59 -3.61
CA VAL A 340 3.43 1.50 -5.09
C VAL A 340 4.42 2.44 -5.79
N LEU A 341 4.45 3.74 -5.44
CA LEU A 341 5.41 4.69 -6.03
C LEU A 341 6.87 4.25 -5.83
N PHE A 342 7.21 3.84 -4.60
CA PHE A 342 8.56 3.40 -4.27
C PHE A 342 8.94 2.17 -5.09
N ASP A 343 8.07 1.16 -5.14
CA ASP A 343 8.32 -0.11 -5.81
C ASP A 343 8.48 0.06 -7.32
N VAL A 344 7.61 0.87 -7.96
CA VAL A 344 7.70 1.14 -9.40
C VAL A 344 8.97 1.92 -9.73
N THR A 345 9.25 2.99 -8.99
CA THR A 345 10.46 3.79 -9.22
C THR A 345 11.73 2.98 -8.98
N HIS A 346 11.72 2.07 -8.00
CA HIS A 346 12.81 1.12 -7.75
C HIS A 346 12.98 0.14 -8.92
N ALA A 347 11.88 -0.47 -9.39
CA ALA A 347 11.93 -1.42 -10.50
C ALA A 347 12.52 -0.81 -11.79
N LEU A 348 12.16 0.44 -12.08
CA LEU A 348 12.65 1.20 -13.24
C LEU A 348 14.12 1.57 -13.11
N MET A 349 14.57 2.04 -11.92
CA MET A 349 15.96 2.44 -11.71
C MET A 349 16.94 1.27 -11.60
N ASP A 350 16.47 0.11 -11.13
CA ASP A 350 17.33 -1.03 -10.88
C ASP A 350 17.77 -1.73 -12.19
N LYS A 351 18.91 -2.42 -12.17
CA LYS A 351 19.46 -3.12 -13.35
C LYS A 351 18.51 -4.24 -13.82
N PRO A 352 18.41 -4.54 -15.12
CA PRO A 352 19.25 -4.05 -16.22
C PRO A 352 18.77 -2.73 -16.84
N PHE A 353 17.61 -2.20 -16.46
CA PHE A 353 16.99 -1.10 -17.19
C PHE A 353 17.61 0.27 -16.88
N GLY A 354 17.70 0.64 -15.60
CA GLY A 354 18.19 1.96 -15.20
C GLY A 354 17.43 3.11 -15.85
N ILE A 355 16.11 3.00 -16.05
CA ILE A 355 15.30 3.99 -16.78
C ILE A 355 15.17 5.27 -15.94
N CYS A 356 15.40 6.42 -16.58
CA CYS A 356 15.09 7.72 -15.98
C CYS A 356 13.61 8.05 -16.24
N ILE A 357 12.99 8.72 -15.27
CA ILE A 357 11.59 9.15 -15.35
C ILE A 357 11.61 10.63 -15.71
N PHE A 358 11.18 10.98 -16.92
CA PHE A 358 11.10 12.39 -17.34
C PHE A 358 9.98 13.12 -16.62
N LYS A 359 8.84 12.46 -16.48
CA LYS A 359 7.65 13.00 -15.85
C LYS A 359 6.92 11.90 -15.09
N ALA A 360 6.47 12.22 -13.89
CA ALA A 360 5.59 11.34 -13.11
C ALA A 360 4.33 12.12 -12.71
N ASP A 361 3.18 11.45 -12.77
CA ASP A 361 1.90 11.95 -12.31
C ASP A 361 1.16 10.89 -11.49
N ILE A 362 0.53 11.30 -10.38
CA ILE A 362 -0.32 10.42 -9.57
C ILE A 362 -1.67 11.11 -9.43
N GLY A 363 -2.71 10.47 -9.96
CA GLY A 363 -4.08 10.94 -9.95
C GLY A 363 -5.03 9.90 -9.36
N ARG A 364 -6.13 10.37 -8.77
CA ARG A 364 -7.24 9.51 -8.33
C ARG A 364 -8.35 9.53 -9.38
N HIS A 365 -8.89 8.37 -9.70
CA HIS A 365 -9.87 8.18 -10.77
C HIS A 365 -10.96 7.19 -10.33
N VAL A 366 -12.19 7.41 -10.81
CA VAL A 366 -13.27 6.44 -10.67
C VAL A 366 -13.40 5.65 -11.96
N VAL A 367 -13.34 4.32 -11.86
CA VAL A 367 -13.58 3.38 -12.97
C VAL A 367 -14.47 2.27 -12.45
N ASP A 368 -15.59 1.99 -13.14
CA ASP A 368 -16.60 0.99 -12.75
C ASP A 368 -17.06 1.12 -11.28
N ASN A 369 -17.45 2.35 -10.88
CA ASN A 369 -17.85 2.70 -9.50
C ASN A 369 -16.80 2.40 -8.42
N ARG A 370 -15.53 2.35 -8.82
CA ARG A 370 -14.43 2.07 -7.91
C ARG A 370 -13.33 3.12 -8.03
N GLU A 371 -12.77 3.51 -6.88
CA GLU A 371 -11.65 4.43 -6.82
C GLU A 371 -10.30 3.74 -7.06
N TRP A 372 -9.50 4.35 -7.91
CA TRP A 372 -8.15 3.92 -8.28
C TRP A 372 -7.18 5.08 -8.17
N GLU A 373 -5.98 4.78 -7.67
CA GLU A 373 -4.82 5.65 -7.78
C GLU A 373 -4.03 5.20 -9.00
N VAL A 374 -3.93 6.08 -10.00
CA VAL A 374 -3.25 5.82 -11.26
C VAL A 374 -1.94 6.59 -11.29
N TYR A 375 -0.88 5.83 -11.41
CA TYR A 375 0.50 6.28 -11.49
C TYR A 375 0.93 6.27 -12.95
N ARG A 376 1.43 7.40 -13.43
CA ARG A 376 1.85 7.59 -14.82
C ARG A 376 3.30 8.01 -14.83
N PHE A 377 4.13 7.28 -15.57
CA PHE A 377 5.57 7.56 -15.67
C PHE A 377 5.95 7.69 -17.14
N LEU A 378 6.31 8.90 -17.55
CA LEU A 378 6.94 9.14 -18.85
C LEU A 378 8.39 8.69 -18.77
N LEU A 379 8.74 7.68 -19.57
CA LEU A 379 10.03 7.03 -19.53
C LEU A 379 10.98 7.68 -20.54
N ILE A 380 12.23 7.89 -20.13
CA ILE A 380 13.28 8.37 -21.03
C ILE A 380 13.94 7.16 -21.72
N GLU A 381 13.91 7.17 -23.04
CA GLU A 381 14.61 6.19 -23.86
C GLU A 381 16.13 6.36 -23.71
N LYS A 382 16.85 5.23 -23.61
CA LYS A 382 18.31 5.22 -23.55
C LYS A 382 18.85 4.59 -24.83
N PRO A 383 20.09 4.93 -25.28
CA PRO A 383 20.66 4.37 -26.50
C PRO A 383 20.63 2.84 -26.59
N ASN A 384 20.71 2.16 -25.44
CA ASN A 384 20.74 0.69 -25.35
C ASN A 384 19.38 0.08 -24.95
N LEU A 385 18.31 0.87 -24.90
CA LEU A 385 16.99 0.44 -24.44
C LEU A 385 15.90 1.03 -25.34
N ASN A 386 15.49 0.28 -26.36
CA ASN A 386 14.43 0.69 -27.26
C ASN A 386 13.05 0.47 -26.59
N LEU A 387 12.38 1.56 -26.21
CA LEU A 387 11.08 1.49 -25.52
C LEU A 387 9.91 1.19 -26.47
N THR A 388 10.14 1.14 -27.78
CA THR A 388 9.14 0.69 -28.76
C THR A 388 9.13 -0.83 -28.95
N ASP A 389 10.19 -1.54 -28.53
CA ASP A 389 10.27 -3.00 -28.63
C ASP A 389 9.25 -3.68 -27.69
N PRO A 390 8.30 -4.47 -28.22
CA PRO A 390 7.32 -5.21 -27.42
C PRO A 390 7.94 -6.12 -26.35
N LYS A 391 9.11 -6.72 -26.63
CA LYS A 391 9.81 -7.58 -25.69
C LYS A 391 10.32 -6.78 -24.50
N ILE A 392 10.96 -5.63 -24.75
CA ILE A 392 11.44 -4.73 -23.71
C ILE A 392 10.28 -4.22 -22.85
N ARG A 393 9.15 -3.82 -23.47
CA ARG A 393 7.95 -3.42 -22.74
C ARG A 393 7.45 -4.51 -21.81
N LYS A 394 7.37 -5.74 -22.31
CA LYS A 394 6.96 -6.89 -21.51
C LYS A 394 7.93 -7.14 -20.35
N ASP A 395 9.23 -7.09 -20.60
CA ASP A 395 10.25 -7.30 -19.56
C ASP A 395 10.17 -6.21 -18.46
N ILE A 396 9.89 -4.95 -18.84
CA ILE A 396 9.64 -3.86 -17.87
C ILE A 396 8.39 -4.18 -17.05
N ILE A 397 7.27 -4.53 -17.68
CA ILE A 397 6.01 -4.87 -16.97
C ILE A 397 6.24 -6.03 -16.00
N GLU A 398 6.88 -7.12 -16.44
CA GLU A 398 7.15 -8.28 -15.59
C GLU A 398 8.07 -7.93 -14.42
N LYS A 399 9.10 -7.10 -14.63
CA LYS A 399 9.95 -6.63 -13.53
C LYS A 399 9.17 -5.78 -12.53
N VAL A 400 8.41 -4.81 -13.00
CA VAL A 400 7.60 -3.92 -12.14
C VAL A 400 6.58 -4.76 -11.36
N LYS A 401 5.91 -5.69 -12.04
CA LYS A 401 4.96 -6.63 -11.42
C LYS A 401 5.64 -7.50 -10.35
N LYS A 402 6.83 -8.03 -10.62
CA LYS A 402 7.63 -8.79 -9.65
C LYS A 402 7.96 -7.97 -8.41
N ILE A 403 8.38 -6.71 -8.53
CA ILE A 403 8.69 -5.88 -7.34
C ILE A 403 7.42 -5.52 -6.54
N LEU A 404 6.31 -5.25 -7.24
CA LEU A 404 5.02 -4.90 -6.63
C LEU A 404 4.32 -6.07 -5.95
N MET A 405 4.43 -7.26 -6.54
CA MET A 405 3.73 -8.49 -6.12
C MET A 405 4.64 -9.53 -5.47
N GLY A 406 5.96 -9.33 -5.45
CA GLY A 406 6.94 -10.26 -4.88
C GLY A 406 7.34 -11.35 -5.85
#